data_AF-A0A9P1D3H3-F1
#
_entry.id   AF-A0A9P1D3H3-F1
#
_cell.length_a   1.000
_cell.length_b   1.000
_cell.length_c   1.000
_cell.angle_alpha   90.00
_cell.angle_beta   90.00
_cell.angle_gamma   90.00
#
_symmetry.space_group_name_H-M   'P 1'
#
loop_
_entity.id
_entity.type
_entity.pdbx_description
1 polymer ?
#
loop_
_entity_poly.entity_id
_entity_poly.type
_entity_poly.pdbx_seq_one_letter_code
_entity_poly.pdbx_strand_id
1 'polypeptide(L)'
;MGAALSNSGLALSALCTVIGLGAWAVLWLKRRSTVLPDVSVPEATMAFGRGKERFKRAACARALCSIINGEVQVLEEVLDESQGKHPEFGGVLPDGRGLLSVTLDDLAATGPASETEAFADLLLACTAFDAAWDETDEWNALTMKVVKHLKDDLHALDRIAVLERQAAGSVLQKAAVLRQRLHGDRTMKPESLEGSECLDVPMMLSMNTRVQCPVCMTMRTDLVRCPTCRNVGYCSARHLQADVDRHQFWCN
;
A
#
# COMPACT_ATOMS: atom_id res chain seq x y z
N MET A 1 2.34 -21.40 75.35
CA MET A 1 3.39 -21.41 74.31
C MET A 1 2.68 -21.25 72.97
N GLY A 2 2.58 -20.02 72.47
CA GLY A 2 1.77 -19.66 71.30
C GLY A 2 2.62 -19.54 70.05
N ALA A 3 2.18 -20.17 68.97
CA ALA A 3 2.79 -20.08 67.65
C ALA A 3 2.18 -18.90 66.86
N ALA A 4 3.05 -17.98 66.43
CA ALA A 4 2.71 -16.96 65.44
C ALA A 4 3.33 -17.38 64.10
N LEU A 5 2.48 -17.75 63.14
CA LEU A 5 2.88 -18.04 61.76
C LEU A 5 2.63 -16.82 60.87
N SER A 6 3.61 -16.55 60.02
CA SER A 6 3.75 -15.37 59.15
C SER A 6 2.87 -15.46 57.90
N ASN A 7 2.03 -14.44 57.68
CA ASN A 7 1.13 -14.30 56.54
C ASN A 7 1.64 -13.32 55.44
N SER A 8 2.93 -13.03 55.41
CA SER A 8 3.48 -11.95 54.57
C SER A 8 3.76 -12.34 53.11
N GLY A 9 3.66 -13.63 52.74
CA GLY A 9 4.10 -14.14 51.43
C GLY A 9 3.07 -14.06 50.30
N LEU A 10 1.77 -13.99 50.61
CA LEU A 10 0.71 -14.09 49.60
C LEU A 10 0.29 -12.75 48.99
N ALA A 11 0.67 -11.62 49.59
CA ALA A 11 0.28 -10.29 49.09
C ALA A 11 1.15 -9.80 47.91
N LEU A 12 2.40 -10.26 47.81
CA LEU A 12 3.34 -9.80 46.78
C LEU A 12 3.18 -10.53 45.44
N SER A 13 2.69 -11.77 45.41
CA SER A 13 2.48 -12.50 44.14
C SER A 13 1.26 -12.00 43.37
N ALA A 14 0.18 -11.63 44.08
CA ALA A 14 -1.05 -11.14 43.47
C ALA A 14 -0.90 -9.77 42.78
N LEU A 15 -0.04 -8.89 43.32
CA LEU A 15 0.19 -7.56 42.76
C LEU A 15 0.91 -7.61 41.39
N CYS A 16 1.87 -8.53 41.24
CA CYS A 16 2.64 -8.69 39.99
C CYS A 16 1.78 -9.22 38.83
N THR A 17 0.80 -10.09 39.11
CA THR A 17 -0.07 -10.67 38.08
C THR A 17 -1.06 -9.64 37.53
N VAL A 18 -1.59 -8.74 38.36
CA VAL A 18 -2.52 -7.67 37.93
C VAL A 18 -1.82 -6.64 37.04
N ILE A 19 -0.57 -6.28 37.36
CA ILE A 19 0.22 -5.34 36.54
C ILE A 19 0.58 -5.97 35.20
N GLY A 20 0.96 -7.25 35.17
CA GLY A 20 1.28 -7.98 33.93
C GLY A 20 0.07 -8.11 32.99
N LEU A 21 -1.12 -8.43 33.54
CA LEU A 21 -2.36 -8.51 32.77
C LEU A 21 -2.84 -7.14 32.27
N GLY A 22 -2.67 -6.08 33.06
CA GLY A 22 -2.98 -4.71 32.65
C GLY A 22 -2.09 -4.22 31.51
N ALA A 23 -0.78 -4.45 31.59
CA ALA A 23 0.16 -4.10 30.51
C ALA A 23 -0.12 -4.91 29.23
N TRP A 24 -0.43 -6.21 29.38
CA TRP A 24 -0.79 -7.06 28.23
C TRP A 24 -2.13 -6.64 27.61
N ALA A 25 -3.14 -6.31 28.42
CA ALA A 25 -4.42 -5.80 27.93
C ALA A 25 -4.29 -4.43 27.25
N VAL A 26 -3.44 -3.52 27.75
CA VAL A 26 -3.18 -2.22 27.09
C VAL A 26 -2.40 -2.40 25.79
N LEU A 27 -1.42 -3.29 25.74
CA LEU A 27 -0.70 -3.64 24.51
C LEU A 27 -1.62 -4.35 23.50
N TRP A 28 -2.53 -5.19 23.98
CA TRP A 28 -3.51 -5.89 23.17
C TRP A 28 -4.62 -4.96 22.66
N LEU A 29 -5.09 -4.00 23.48
CA LEU A 29 -6.02 -2.94 23.08
C LEU A 29 -5.36 -1.95 22.09
N LYS A 30 -4.09 -1.57 22.30
CA LYS A 30 -3.31 -0.81 21.31
C LYS A 30 -3.12 -1.59 20.00
N ARG A 31 -3.03 -2.92 20.05
CA ARG A 31 -2.94 -3.78 18.86
C ARG A 31 -4.27 -3.99 18.14
N ARG A 32 -5.42 -3.73 18.78
CA ARG A 32 -6.74 -4.12 18.25
C ARG A 32 -7.47 -3.06 17.44
N SER A 33 -6.90 -1.87 17.26
CA SER A 33 -7.48 -0.84 16.39
C SER A 33 -6.44 0.20 16.02
N THR A 34 -5.35 -0.19 15.35
CA THR A 34 -4.54 0.79 14.65
C THR A 34 -5.22 1.09 13.32
N VAL A 35 -6.28 1.91 13.38
CA VAL A 35 -6.80 2.56 12.17
C VAL A 35 -5.61 3.23 11.50
N LEU A 36 -5.27 2.76 10.30
CA LEU A 36 -4.16 3.32 9.55
C LEU A 36 -4.50 4.78 9.20
N PRO A 37 -3.57 5.74 9.36
CA PRO A 37 -3.83 7.13 9.03
C PRO A 37 -4.19 7.28 7.54
N ASP A 38 -5.09 8.19 7.21
CA ASP A 38 -5.46 8.42 5.81
C ASP A 38 -4.24 8.78 4.95
N VAL A 39 -4.28 8.41 3.68
CA VAL A 39 -3.16 8.56 2.74
C VAL A 39 -3.65 9.15 1.42
N SER A 40 -2.92 10.13 0.88
CA SER A 40 -3.19 10.66 -0.46
C SER A 40 -2.55 9.81 -1.56
N VAL A 41 -2.99 9.96 -2.82
CA VAL A 41 -2.41 9.21 -3.95
C VAL A 41 -0.89 9.40 -4.04
N PRO A 42 -0.34 10.62 -4.01
CA PRO A 42 1.12 10.81 -4.04
C PRO A 42 1.81 10.16 -2.85
N GLU A 43 1.24 10.24 -1.65
CA GLU A 43 1.84 9.61 -0.46
C GLU A 43 1.82 8.10 -0.57
N ALA A 44 0.72 7.52 -1.06
CA ALA A 44 0.57 6.08 -1.24
C ALA A 44 1.58 5.57 -2.28
N THR A 45 1.73 6.22 -3.43
CA THR A 45 2.72 5.82 -4.45
C THR A 45 4.15 5.95 -3.92
N MET A 46 4.46 7.02 -3.20
CA MET A 46 5.78 7.22 -2.60
C MET A 46 6.09 6.21 -1.49
N ALA A 47 5.18 6.02 -0.53
CA ALA A 47 5.34 5.06 0.55
C ALA A 47 5.37 3.62 0.03
N PHE A 48 4.61 3.33 -1.02
CA PHE A 48 4.64 2.06 -1.71
C PHE A 48 5.99 1.82 -2.39
N GLY A 49 6.49 2.76 -3.19
CA GLY A 49 7.76 2.59 -3.89
C GLY A 49 8.97 2.56 -2.95
N ARG A 50 9.00 3.44 -1.94
CA ARG A 50 10.19 3.73 -1.12
C ARG A 50 10.13 3.17 0.29
N GLY A 51 8.95 2.76 0.75
CA GLY A 51 8.78 2.25 2.10
C GLY A 51 9.63 1.02 2.34
N LYS A 52 10.29 0.95 3.51
CA LYS A 52 11.08 -0.24 3.89
C LYS A 52 10.19 -1.38 4.38
N GLU A 53 9.10 -1.02 5.04
CA GLU A 53 8.18 -1.95 5.69
C GLU A 53 7.17 -2.52 4.68
N ARG A 54 7.24 -3.84 4.44
CA ARG A 54 6.36 -4.54 3.48
C ARG A 54 4.87 -4.37 3.81
N PHE A 55 4.48 -4.42 5.07
CA PHE A 55 3.08 -4.25 5.45
C PHE A 55 2.55 -2.84 5.10
N LYS A 56 3.37 -1.79 5.19
CA LYS A 56 2.99 -0.43 4.77
C LYS A 56 2.79 -0.37 3.26
N ARG A 57 3.67 -1.01 2.50
CA ARG A 57 3.51 -1.14 1.04
C ARG A 57 2.24 -1.91 0.69
N ALA A 58 1.98 -3.03 1.35
CA ALA A 58 0.74 -3.79 1.15
C ALA A 58 -0.51 -2.95 1.50
N ALA A 59 -0.47 -2.14 2.57
CA ALA A 59 -1.56 -1.23 2.91
C ALA A 59 -1.78 -0.16 1.82
N CYS A 60 -0.71 0.44 1.30
CA CYS A 60 -0.78 1.39 0.19
C CYS A 60 -1.30 0.74 -1.09
N ALA A 61 -0.92 -0.51 -1.38
CA ALA A 61 -1.44 -1.26 -2.53
C ALA A 61 -2.96 -1.45 -2.45
N ARG A 62 -3.47 -1.83 -1.27
CA ARG A 62 -4.92 -1.95 -1.05
C ARG A 62 -5.63 -0.61 -1.19
N ALA A 63 -5.03 0.45 -0.66
CA ALA A 63 -5.59 1.79 -0.72
C ALA A 63 -5.67 2.28 -2.19
N LEU A 64 -4.60 2.11 -2.97
CA LEU A 64 -4.61 2.43 -4.40
C LEU A 64 -5.63 1.56 -5.16
N CYS A 65 -5.67 0.26 -4.88
CA CYS A 65 -6.61 -0.67 -5.51
C CYS A 65 -8.09 -0.30 -5.28
N SER A 66 -8.42 0.29 -4.12
CA SER A 66 -9.81 0.66 -3.79
C SER A 66 -10.36 1.81 -4.63
N ILE A 67 -9.48 2.64 -5.22
CA ILE A 67 -9.89 3.81 -6.03
C ILE A 67 -9.52 3.67 -7.52
N ILE A 68 -8.53 2.85 -7.87
CA ILE A 68 -7.98 2.81 -9.23
C ILE A 68 -9.04 2.43 -10.27
N ASN A 69 -9.96 1.50 -9.98
CA ASN A 69 -11.01 1.05 -10.90
C ASN A 69 -12.09 2.12 -11.19
N GLY A 70 -12.03 3.30 -10.57
CA GLY A 70 -12.92 4.43 -10.84
C GLY A 70 -12.20 5.74 -11.18
N GLU A 71 -10.87 5.78 -11.11
CA GLU A 71 -10.08 7.01 -11.26
C GLU A 71 -8.92 6.80 -12.23
N VAL A 72 -9.13 7.13 -13.51
CA VAL A 72 -8.13 7.00 -14.58
C VAL A 72 -6.81 7.71 -14.26
N GLN A 73 -6.89 8.85 -13.56
CA GLN A 73 -5.73 9.64 -13.11
C GLN A 73 -4.84 8.87 -12.12
N VAL A 74 -5.41 7.97 -11.32
CA VAL A 74 -4.63 7.14 -10.39
C VAL A 74 -3.84 6.08 -11.16
N LEU A 75 -4.43 5.48 -12.19
CA LEU A 75 -3.74 4.53 -13.06
C LEU A 75 -2.59 5.23 -13.83
N GLU A 76 -2.83 6.43 -14.34
CA GLU A 76 -1.82 7.25 -14.98
C GLU A 76 -0.67 7.56 -14.01
N GLU A 77 -0.96 8.05 -12.81
CA GLU A 77 0.05 8.33 -11.77
C GLU A 77 0.87 7.07 -11.41
N VAL A 78 0.22 5.91 -11.25
CA VAL A 78 0.90 4.62 -11.00
C VAL A 78 1.87 4.28 -12.13
N LEU A 79 1.47 4.50 -13.38
CA LEU A 79 2.32 4.26 -14.55
C LEU A 79 3.46 5.28 -14.63
N ASP A 80 3.18 6.55 -14.42
CA ASP A 80 4.15 7.64 -14.48
C ASP A 80 5.22 7.54 -13.40
N GLU A 81 4.84 7.18 -12.17
CA GLU A 81 5.77 6.87 -11.08
C GLU A 81 6.58 5.59 -11.36
N SER A 82 5.99 4.61 -12.06
CA SER A 82 6.73 3.42 -12.51
C SER A 82 7.77 3.71 -13.58
N GLN A 83 7.50 4.70 -14.42
CA GLN A 83 8.40 5.17 -15.48
C GLN A 83 9.33 6.30 -15.03
N GLY A 84 9.17 6.80 -13.80
CA GLY A 84 10.00 7.85 -13.24
C GLY A 84 9.79 9.23 -13.86
N LYS A 85 8.58 9.53 -14.37
CA LYS A 85 8.29 10.80 -15.04
C LYS A 85 8.30 12.02 -14.13
N HIS A 86 8.28 11.82 -12.81
CA HIS A 86 8.25 12.87 -11.79
C HIS A 86 9.51 12.91 -10.91
N PRO A 87 10.71 13.17 -11.47
CA PRO A 87 11.96 13.20 -10.71
C PRO A 87 11.96 14.20 -9.55
N GLU A 88 11.22 15.31 -9.69
CA GLU A 88 11.09 16.35 -8.67
C GLU A 88 10.36 15.91 -7.40
N PHE A 89 9.54 14.86 -7.49
CA PHE A 89 8.81 14.27 -6.36
C PHE A 89 9.41 12.95 -5.87
N GLY A 90 10.64 12.67 -6.31
CA GLY A 90 11.41 11.49 -5.96
C GLY A 90 11.84 10.69 -7.19
N GLY A 91 11.02 10.64 -8.24
CA GLY A 91 11.26 9.85 -9.45
C GLY A 91 11.46 8.36 -9.19
N VAL A 92 12.25 7.73 -10.07
CA VAL A 92 12.73 6.35 -9.92
C VAL A 92 13.48 6.19 -8.59
N LEU A 93 13.39 5.01 -7.97
CA LEU A 93 14.21 4.67 -6.80
C LEU A 93 15.71 4.85 -7.10
N PRO A 94 16.56 5.08 -6.08
CA PRO A 94 18.01 5.20 -6.27
C PRO A 94 18.66 4.01 -6.98
N ASP A 95 18.02 2.84 -6.94
CA ASP A 95 18.47 1.62 -7.62
C ASP A 95 17.89 1.43 -9.03
N GLY A 96 17.20 2.44 -9.57
CA GLY A 96 16.61 2.41 -10.91
C GLY A 96 15.26 1.70 -11.00
N ARG A 97 14.67 1.24 -9.89
CA ARG A 97 13.37 0.57 -9.90
C ARG A 97 12.20 1.56 -9.82
N GLY A 98 11.16 1.29 -10.62
CA GLY A 98 9.87 1.96 -10.54
C GLY A 98 8.86 1.23 -9.65
N LEU A 99 7.72 1.87 -9.38
CA LEU A 99 6.65 1.36 -8.53
C LEU A 99 6.16 -0.05 -8.93
N LEU A 100 5.86 -0.30 -10.21
CA LEU A 100 5.44 -1.62 -10.68
C LEU A 100 6.57 -2.68 -10.58
N SER A 101 7.84 -2.29 -10.69
CA SER A 101 8.97 -3.22 -10.45
C SER A 101 9.05 -3.62 -8.98
N VAL A 102 8.86 -2.67 -8.05
CA VAL A 102 8.80 -2.96 -6.61
C VAL A 102 7.65 -3.91 -6.31
N THR A 103 6.49 -3.70 -6.95
CA THR A 103 5.32 -4.57 -6.81
C THR A 103 5.66 -6.01 -7.18
N LEU A 104 6.34 -6.22 -8.32
CA LEU A 104 6.74 -7.55 -8.77
C LEU A 104 7.78 -8.21 -7.85
N ASP A 105 8.72 -7.43 -7.31
CA ASP A 105 9.71 -7.94 -6.34
C ASP A 105 9.03 -8.37 -5.05
N ASP A 106 8.11 -7.56 -4.54
CA ASP A 106 7.32 -7.89 -3.37
C ASP A 106 6.42 -9.10 -3.61
N LEU A 107 5.83 -9.20 -4.80
CA LEU A 107 5.02 -10.35 -5.16
C LEU A 107 5.85 -11.64 -5.16
N ALA A 108 7.09 -11.60 -5.67
CA ALA A 108 7.99 -12.75 -5.69
C ALA A 108 8.63 -13.07 -4.33
N ALA A 109 8.69 -12.10 -3.41
CA ALA A 109 9.28 -12.28 -2.09
C ALA A 109 8.41 -13.12 -1.15
N THR A 110 9.07 -13.90 -0.28
CA THR A 110 8.39 -14.64 0.79
C THR A 110 7.82 -13.67 1.83
N GLY A 111 6.54 -13.80 2.14
CA GLY A 111 5.86 -12.98 3.13
C GLY A 111 4.47 -13.50 3.48
N PRO A 112 3.74 -12.81 4.36
CA PRO A 112 2.35 -13.16 4.67
C PRO A 112 1.50 -13.18 3.39
N ALA A 113 0.70 -14.23 3.23
CA ALA A 113 -0.12 -14.42 2.02
C ALA A 113 -1.02 -13.22 1.72
N SER A 114 -1.56 -12.59 2.77
CA SER A 114 -2.46 -11.45 2.65
C SER A 114 -1.76 -10.17 2.17
N GLU A 115 -0.47 -9.98 2.48
CA GLU A 115 0.33 -8.89 1.91
C GLU A 115 0.66 -9.17 0.45
N THR A 116 1.05 -10.41 0.12
CA THR A 116 1.31 -10.84 -1.26
C THR A 116 0.08 -10.69 -2.14
N GLU A 117 -1.09 -10.99 -1.59
CA GLU A 117 -2.38 -10.81 -2.25
C GLU A 117 -2.66 -9.34 -2.59
N ALA A 118 -2.31 -8.39 -1.71
CA ALA A 118 -2.48 -6.96 -1.99
C ALA A 118 -1.66 -6.49 -3.20
N PHE A 119 -0.45 -7.02 -3.39
CA PHE A 119 0.38 -6.72 -4.55
C PHE A 119 -0.20 -7.35 -5.83
N ALA A 120 -0.73 -8.57 -5.73
CA ALA A 120 -1.40 -9.22 -6.86
C ALA A 120 -2.66 -8.45 -7.28
N ASP A 121 -3.45 -7.98 -6.30
CA ASP A 121 -4.66 -7.19 -6.54
C ASP A 121 -4.36 -5.86 -7.22
N LEU A 122 -3.31 -5.16 -6.79
CA LEU A 122 -2.88 -3.93 -7.45
C LEU A 122 -2.54 -4.19 -8.93
N LEU A 123 -1.74 -5.22 -9.24
CA LEU A 123 -1.40 -5.57 -10.62
C LEU A 123 -2.62 -5.96 -11.45
N LEU A 124 -3.57 -6.69 -10.86
CA LEU A 124 -4.83 -7.03 -11.51
C LEU A 124 -5.69 -5.79 -11.77
N ALA A 125 -5.73 -4.84 -10.85
CA ALA A 125 -6.47 -3.61 -11.05
C ALA A 125 -5.84 -2.76 -12.18
N CYS A 126 -4.51 -2.62 -12.20
CA CYS A 126 -3.81 -1.89 -13.25
C CYS A 126 -3.89 -2.57 -14.64
N THR A 127 -4.23 -3.86 -14.69
CA THR A 127 -4.36 -4.64 -15.93
C THR A 127 -5.81 -5.00 -16.27
N ALA A 128 -6.79 -4.39 -15.60
CA ALA A 128 -8.19 -4.65 -15.85
C ALA A 128 -8.65 -3.94 -17.12
N PHE A 129 -8.99 -4.70 -18.16
CA PHE A 129 -9.58 -4.16 -19.38
C PHE A 129 -11.10 -4.03 -19.21
N ASP A 130 -11.68 -2.90 -19.61
CA ASP A 130 -13.12 -2.74 -19.64
C ASP A 130 -13.67 -3.18 -21.00
N ALA A 131 -14.37 -4.32 -21.00
CA ALA A 131 -14.96 -4.91 -22.20
C ALA A 131 -16.15 -4.11 -22.76
N ALA A 132 -16.72 -3.18 -22.00
CA ALA A 132 -17.79 -2.30 -22.48
C ALA A 132 -17.26 -1.16 -23.37
N TRP A 133 -15.95 -0.88 -23.31
CA TRP A 133 -15.30 0.21 -24.03
C TRP A 133 -14.26 -0.36 -25.01
N ASP A 134 -13.94 0.41 -26.05
CA ASP A 134 -12.94 0.03 -27.04
C ASP A 134 -11.53 0.48 -26.62
N GLU A 135 -10.54 0.31 -27.50
CA GLU A 135 -9.15 0.68 -27.24
C GLU A 135 -8.87 2.19 -27.33
N THR A 136 -9.84 2.98 -27.83
CA THR A 136 -9.72 4.44 -27.90
C THR A 136 -10.11 5.11 -26.60
N ASP A 137 -10.80 4.38 -25.72
CA ASP A 137 -11.08 4.80 -24.35
C ASP A 137 -9.77 4.97 -23.55
N GLU A 138 -9.73 6.02 -22.73
CA GLU A 138 -8.55 6.45 -21.98
C GLU A 138 -8.08 5.37 -20.99
N TRP A 139 -9.02 4.69 -20.32
CA TRP A 139 -8.72 3.62 -19.38
C TRP A 139 -8.05 2.45 -20.11
N ASN A 140 -8.69 1.93 -21.16
CA ASN A 140 -8.16 0.80 -21.93
C ASN A 140 -6.81 1.14 -22.58
N ALA A 141 -6.63 2.36 -23.08
CA ALA A 141 -5.35 2.82 -23.62
C ALA A 141 -4.23 2.82 -22.55
N LEU A 142 -4.52 3.27 -21.32
CA LEU A 142 -3.58 3.21 -20.20
C LEU A 142 -3.31 1.77 -19.74
N THR A 143 -4.35 0.92 -19.63
CA THR A 143 -4.20 -0.50 -19.31
C THR A 143 -3.25 -1.18 -20.30
N MET A 144 -3.39 -0.91 -21.60
CA MET A 144 -2.49 -1.45 -22.62
C MET A 144 -1.05 -0.96 -22.46
N LYS A 145 -0.83 0.30 -22.07
CA LYS A 145 0.50 0.82 -21.74
C LYS A 145 1.09 0.12 -20.50
N VAL A 146 0.28 -0.12 -19.46
CA VAL A 146 0.71 -0.86 -18.27
C VAL A 146 1.09 -2.30 -18.62
N VAL A 147 0.24 -3.01 -19.38
CA VAL A 147 0.52 -4.39 -19.81
C VAL A 147 1.82 -4.45 -20.62
N LYS A 148 2.00 -3.50 -21.55
CA LYS A 148 3.23 -3.38 -22.32
C LYS A 148 4.44 -3.16 -21.41
N HIS A 149 4.37 -2.20 -20.49
CA HIS A 149 5.47 -1.89 -19.58
C HIS A 149 5.83 -3.09 -18.68
N LEU A 150 4.84 -3.75 -18.09
CA LEU A 150 5.04 -4.96 -17.28
C LEU A 150 5.73 -6.08 -18.08
N LYS A 151 5.27 -6.32 -19.31
CA LYS A 151 5.75 -7.41 -20.15
C LYS A 151 7.14 -7.12 -20.75
N ASP A 152 7.26 -5.99 -21.43
CA ASP A 152 8.39 -5.69 -22.30
C ASP A 152 9.54 -5.08 -21.50
N ASP A 153 9.25 -4.17 -20.56
CA ASP A 153 10.29 -3.42 -19.83
C ASP A 153 10.66 -4.08 -18.49
N LEU A 154 9.68 -4.67 -17.79
CA LEU A 154 9.89 -5.26 -16.46
C LEU A 154 10.02 -6.79 -16.46
N HIS A 155 9.83 -7.43 -17.61
CA HIS A 155 9.88 -8.89 -17.78
C HIS A 155 9.01 -9.64 -16.74
N ALA A 156 7.80 -9.14 -16.48
CA ALA A 156 6.92 -9.61 -15.40
C ALA A 156 6.60 -11.11 -15.49
N LEU A 157 6.56 -11.69 -16.69
CA LEU A 157 6.25 -13.11 -16.91
C LEU A 157 7.23 -14.04 -16.17
N ASP A 158 8.51 -13.69 -16.08
CA ASP A 158 9.52 -14.50 -15.39
C ASP A 158 9.26 -14.53 -13.87
N ARG A 159 8.93 -13.36 -13.30
CA ARG A 159 8.62 -13.21 -11.87
C ARG A 159 7.29 -13.88 -11.51
N ILE A 160 6.30 -13.82 -12.40
CA ILE A 160 5.02 -14.52 -12.22
C ILE A 160 5.21 -16.04 -12.28
N ALA A 161 6.05 -16.56 -13.18
CA ALA A 161 6.36 -17.99 -13.22
C ALA A 161 7.07 -18.49 -11.95
N VAL A 162 7.92 -17.66 -11.32
CA VAL A 162 8.48 -17.95 -9.99
C VAL A 162 7.37 -17.99 -8.95
N LEU A 163 6.49 -16.99 -8.92
CA LEU A 163 5.36 -16.92 -8.01
C LEU A 163 4.44 -18.15 -8.12
N GLU A 164 4.05 -18.55 -9.33
CA GLU A 164 3.15 -19.69 -9.55
C GLU A 164 3.70 -21.02 -8.98
N ARG A 165 5.04 -21.15 -8.86
CA ARG A 165 5.67 -22.34 -8.26
C ARG A 165 5.65 -22.37 -6.73
N GLN A 166 5.50 -21.21 -6.10
CA GLN A 166 5.59 -21.07 -4.64
C GLN A 166 4.26 -20.66 -3.98
N ALA A 167 3.36 -20.03 -4.75
CA ALA A 167 2.08 -19.54 -4.26
C ALA A 167 1.06 -20.67 -4.14
N ALA A 168 0.08 -20.45 -3.27
CA ALA A 168 -1.08 -21.31 -3.11
C ALA A 168 -2.35 -20.46 -2.97
N GLY A 169 -3.51 -21.09 -3.15
CA GLY A 169 -4.81 -20.45 -2.94
C GLY A 169 -5.04 -19.23 -3.84
N SER A 170 -5.52 -18.15 -3.25
CA SER A 170 -5.94 -16.93 -3.96
C SER A 170 -4.82 -16.29 -4.77
N VAL A 171 -3.60 -16.24 -4.22
CA VAL A 171 -2.44 -15.64 -4.87
C VAL A 171 -2.09 -16.40 -6.15
N LEU A 172 -2.15 -17.73 -6.14
CA LEU A 172 -1.88 -18.56 -7.32
C LEU A 172 -2.91 -18.31 -8.44
N GLN A 173 -4.19 -18.22 -8.08
CA GLN A 173 -5.25 -17.92 -9.05
C GLN A 173 -5.08 -16.52 -9.67
N LYS A 174 -4.80 -15.52 -8.83
CA LYS A 174 -4.53 -14.13 -9.26
C LYS A 174 -3.30 -14.06 -10.17
N ALA A 175 -2.24 -14.80 -9.85
CA ALA A 175 -1.05 -14.92 -10.69
C ALA A 175 -1.35 -15.50 -12.08
N ALA A 176 -2.16 -16.56 -12.14
CA ALA A 176 -2.56 -17.17 -13.39
C ALA A 176 -3.38 -16.21 -14.27
N VAL A 177 -4.31 -15.45 -13.69
CA VAL A 177 -5.07 -14.42 -14.40
C VAL A 177 -4.17 -13.31 -14.92
N LEU A 178 -3.24 -12.82 -14.09
CA LEU A 178 -2.28 -11.81 -14.51
C LEU A 178 -1.43 -12.31 -15.69
N ARG A 179 -0.96 -13.55 -15.65
CA ARG A 179 -0.23 -14.17 -16.76
C ARG A 179 -1.06 -14.19 -18.05
N GLN A 180 -2.33 -14.59 -17.99
CA GLN A 180 -3.21 -14.60 -19.17
C GLN A 180 -3.41 -13.19 -19.75
N ARG A 181 -3.61 -12.18 -18.89
CA ARG A 181 -3.72 -10.77 -19.32
C ARG A 181 -2.46 -10.26 -19.99
N LEU A 182 -1.28 -10.60 -19.46
CA LEU A 182 0.00 -10.25 -20.08
C LEU A 182 0.24 -10.96 -21.43
N HIS A 183 -0.42 -12.10 -21.67
CA HIS A 183 -0.45 -12.77 -22.97
C HIS A 183 -1.51 -12.20 -23.94
N GLY A 184 -2.33 -11.25 -23.49
CA GLY A 184 -3.30 -10.53 -24.31
C GLY A 184 -4.76 -10.93 -24.07
N ASP A 185 -5.05 -11.82 -23.10
CA ASP A 185 -6.43 -12.12 -22.75
C ASP A 185 -7.03 -10.99 -21.90
N ARG A 186 -7.89 -10.19 -22.53
CA ARG A 186 -8.55 -9.02 -21.93
C ARG A 186 -9.78 -9.39 -21.10
N THR A 187 -10.27 -10.62 -21.22
CA THR A 187 -11.54 -11.04 -20.62
C THR A 187 -11.36 -11.74 -19.28
N MET A 188 -10.14 -12.20 -19.00
CA MET A 188 -9.85 -12.93 -17.77
C MET A 188 -10.04 -12.06 -16.54
N LYS A 189 -10.77 -12.60 -15.57
CA LYS A 189 -11.00 -12.01 -14.25
C LYS A 189 -10.67 -13.07 -13.20
N PRO A 190 -10.15 -12.69 -12.02
CA PRO A 190 -10.08 -13.62 -10.91
C PRO A 190 -11.49 -14.10 -10.57
N GLU A 191 -11.63 -15.38 -10.26
CA GLU A 191 -12.85 -15.87 -9.64
C GLU A 191 -13.10 -15.06 -8.37
N SER A 192 -14.34 -14.63 -8.13
CA SER A 192 -14.64 -13.84 -6.95
C SER A 192 -14.40 -14.71 -5.72
N LEU A 193 -13.29 -14.46 -5.04
CA LEU A 193 -13.01 -15.11 -3.76
C LEU A 193 -13.75 -14.33 -2.69
N GLU A 194 -15.00 -14.70 -2.50
CA GLU A 194 -15.76 -14.32 -1.32
C GLU A 194 -14.96 -14.75 -0.08
N GLY A 195 -14.50 -13.79 0.73
CA GLY A 195 -13.78 -14.07 1.97
C GLY A 195 -12.36 -13.55 2.08
N SER A 196 -11.93 -12.59 1.25
CA SER A 196 -10.72 -11.82 1.58
C SER A 196 -10.92 -11.17 2.95
N GLU A 197 -10.07 -11.53 3.92
CA GLU A 197 -10.15 -10.98 5.28
C GLU A 197 -10.09 -9.45 5.19
N CYS A 198 -11.02 -8.78 5.88
CA CYS A 198 -11.07 -7.33 5.95
C CYS A 198 -9.83 -6.83 6.71
N LEU A 199 -8.72 -6.66 5.99
CA LEU A 199 -7.51 -6.06 6.51
C LEU A 199 -7.66 -4.55 6.62
N ASP A 200 -6.87 -3.94 7.50
CA ASP A 200 -6.83 -2.50 7.63
C ASP A 200 -6.37 -1.87 6.31
N VAL A 201 -7.27 -1.11 5.68
CA VAL A 201 -7.01 -0.30 4.49
C VAL A 201 -7.11 1.17 4.93
N PRO A 202 -6.07 1.99 4.74
CA PRO A 202 -6.19 3.41 5.04
C PRO A 202 -7.21 4.04 4.09
N MET A 203 -7.95 5.04 4.57
CA MET A 203 -8.83 5.79 3.70
C MET A 203 -7.98 6.58 2.70
N MET A 204 -8.34 6.49 1.41
CA MET A 204 -7.71 7.31 0.38
C MET A 204 -8.25 8.73 0.41
N LEU A 205 -7.34 9.68 0.56
CA LEU A 205 -7.64 11.08 0.33
C LEU A 205 -7.62 11.32 -1.19
N SER A 206 -8.79 11.57 -1.78
CA SER A 206 -8.96 11.96 -3.19
C SER A 206 -8.48 13.40 -3.40
N MET A 207 -7.18 13.62 -3.19
CA MET A 207 -6.53 14.91 -3.36
C MET A 207 -5.08 14.73 -3.83
N ASN A 208 -4.65 15.61 -4.72
CA ASN A 208 -3.26 15.69 -5.12
C ASN A 208 -2.48 16.58 -4.13
N THR A 209 -1.90 15.96 -3.10
CA THR A 209 -1.09 16.65 -2.09
C THR A 209 0.17 17.32 -2.64
N ARG A 210 0.50 17.14 -3.92
CA ARG A 210 1.56 17.89 -4.60
C ARG A 210 1.13 19.31 -4.92
N VAL A 211 -0.17 19.60 -5.04
CA VAL A 211 -0.68 20.95 -5.38
C VAL A 211 -1.74 21.45 -4.40
N GLN A 212 -2.22 20.61 -3.50
CA GLN A 212 -3.25 20.91 -2.52
C GLN A 212 -2.78 20.63 -1.09
N CYS A 213 -2.94 21.60 -0.19
CA CYS A 213 -2.57 21.42 1.22
C CYS A 213 -3.56 20.47 1.94
N PRO A 214 -3.11 19.37 2.57
CA PRO A 214 -4.02 18.39 3.20
C PRO A 214 -4.74 18.93 4.44
N VAL A 215 -4.26 20.02 5.03
CA VAL A 215 -4.83 20.61 6.26
C VAL A 215 -5.98 21.58 5.96
N CYS A 216 -5.84 22.42 4.94
CA CYS A 216 -6.82 23.47 4.64
C CYS A 216 -7.43 23.39 3.23
N MET A 217 -7.10 22.33 2.49
CA MET A 217 -7.58 22.03 1.13
C MET A 217 -7.30 23.11 0.09
N THR A 218 -6.47 24.10 0.41
CA THR A 218 -6.13 25.20 -0.50
C THR A 218 -5.09 24.74 -1.52
N MET A 219 -5.36 24.99 -2.79
CA MET A 219 -4.41 24.76 -3.87
C MET A 219 -3.45 25.95 -4.00
N ARG A 220 -2.15 25.67 -4.12
CA ARG A 220 -1.11 26.68 -4.34
C ARG A 220 0.04 26.12 -5.16
N THR A 221 0.72 27.00 -5.89
CA THR A 221 1.95 26.66 -6.62
C THR A 221 3.19 26.74 -5.72
N ASP A 222 3.17 27.60 -4.69
CA ASP A 222 4.25 27.88 -3.75
C ASP A 222 4.05 27.15 -2.41
N LEU A 223 4.04 25.82 -2.44
CA LEU A 223 3.86 25.01 -1.24
C LEU A 223 5.18 24.80 -0.47
N VAL A 224 5.12 24.92 0.86
CA VAL A 224 6.14 24.41 1.77
C VAL A 224 6.14 22.90 1.68
N ARG A 225 7.25 22.29 1.28
CA ARG A 225 7.35 20.83 1.11
C ARG A 225 7.85 20.16 2.39
N CYS A 226 7.45 18.91 2.59
CA CYS A 226 8.10 18.06 3.58
C CYS A 226 9.62 18.00 3.27
N PRO A 227 10.52 18.32 4.22
CA PRO A 227 11.95 18.33 3.97
C PRO A 227 12.53 16.94 3.69
N THR A 228 11.84 15.88 4.12
CA THR A 228 12.27 14.49 3.94
C THR A 228 11.87 13.94 2.57
N CYS A 229 10.56 13.83 2.30
CA CYS A 229 10.10 13.19 1.06
C CYS A 229 9.91 14.17 -0.11
N ARG A 230 9.80 15.49 0.16
CA ARG A 230 9.48 16.55 -0.81
C ARG A 230 8.20 16.36 -1.64
N ASN A 231 7.46 15.29 -1.42
CA ASN A 231 6.30 14.89 -2.20
C ASN A 231 5.02 15.63 -1.76
N VAL A 232 4.82 15.81 -0.45
CA VAL A 232 3.65 16.51 0.12
C VAL A 232 3.94 18.00 0.28
N GLY A 233 2.99 18.83 -0.16
CA GLY A 233 3.04 20.29 -0.05
C GLY A 233 2.00 20.86 0.92
N TYR A 234 2.40 21.91 1.63
CA TYR A 234 1.61 22.60 2.64
C TYR A 234 1.61 24.10 2.37
N CYS A 235 0.51 24.80 2.65
CA CYS A 235 0.45 26.25 2.43
C CYS A 235 1.27 27.06 3.46
N SER A 236 1.75 26.43 4.53
CA SER A 236 2.59 27.05 5.55
C SER A 236 3.35 25.99 6.37
N ALA A 237 4.44 26.39 7.04
CA ALA A 237 5.17 25.54 7.99
C ALA A 237 4.27 25.10 9.17
N ARG A 238 3.30 25.92 9.57
CA ARG A 238 2.31 25.56 10.60
C ARG A 238 1.44 24.38 10.17
N HIS A 239 1.01 24.33 8.91
CA HIS A 239 0.21 23.21 8.40
C HIS A 239 1.05 21.95 8.19
N LEU A 240 2.32 22.09 7.79
CA LEU A 240 3.26 20.96 7.82
C LEU A 240 3.31 20.37 9.23
N GLN A 241 3.55 21.20 10.25
CA GLN A 241 3.64 20.75 11.64
C GLN A 241 2.34 20.12 12.17
N ALA A 242 1.18 20.63 11.73
CA ALA A 242 -0.12 20.09 12.13
C ALA A 242 -0.42 18.71 11.53
N ASP A 243 0.19 18.37 10.38
CA ASP A 243 -0.01 17.11 9.67
C ASP A 243 1.11 16.08 9.93
N VAL A 244 2.13 16.45 10.71
CA VAL A 244 3.30 15.58 10.97
C VAL A 244 2.87 14.21 11.46
N ASP A 245 1.90 14.11 12.37
CA ASP A 245 1.52 12.83 12.97
C ASP A 245 0.92 11.85 11.95
N ARG A 246 0.16 12.35 10.98
CA ARG A 246 -0.39 11.55 9.87
C ARG A 246 0.69 11.27 8.83
N HIS A 247 1.38 12.32 8.37
CA HIS A 247 2.34 12.23 7.28
C HIS A 247 3.56 11.36 7.63
N GLN A 248 4.06 11.43 8.86
CA GLN A 248 5.25 10.67 9.29
C GLN A 248 5.06 9.15 9.23
N PHE A 249 3.82 8.66 9.27
CA PHE A 249 3.55 7.23 9.14
C PHE A 249 3.92 6.72 7.74
N TRP A 250 3.65 7.54 6.72
CA TRP A 250 3.87 7.25 5.30
C TRP A 250 5.22 7.76 4.77
N CYS A 251 5.78 8.79 5.41
CA CYS A 251 7.07 9.35 5.07
C CYS A 251 8.21 8.44 5.55
N ASN A 252 9.17 8.15 4.66
CA ASN A 252 10.40 7.41 4.96
C ASN A 252 11.64 8.29 4.79
#